data_AF-A0A561QXA0-F1
#
_entry.id   AF-A0A561QXA0-F1
#
_cell.length_a   1.000
_cell.length_b   1.000
_cell.length_c   1.000
_cell.angle_alpha   90.00
_cell.angle_beta   90.00
_cell.angle_gamma   90.00
#
_symmetry.space_group_name_H-M   'P 1'
#
loop_
_entity.id
_entity.type
_entity.pdbx_description
1 polymer ?
#
loop_
_entity_poly.entity_id
_entity_poly.type
_entity_poly.pdbx_seq_one_letter_code
_entity_poly.pdbx_strand_id
1 'polypeptide(L)'
;MSVWEATLSAKGQVTIPKEMREALNLRPGDQLIYSVVDGEVIVTPKNIDLKDLAGFLGKPPKGPATLEEIDAAVVAAAGAAAFDMGDDGTSEAAE
;
A
#
# COMPACT_ATOMS: atom_id res chain seq x y z
N MET A 1 -20.12 13.36 -8.98
CA MET A 1 -18.68 13.46 -9.30
C MET A 1 -18.29 14.89 -9.05
N SER A 2 -17.41 15.13 -8.07
CA SER A 2 -16.92 16.48 -7.78
C SER A 2 -15.64 16.68 -8.57
N VAL A 3 -15.51 17.83 -9.24
CA VAL A 3 -14.35 18.19 -10.05
C VAL A 3 -13.75 19.45 -9.44
N TRP A 4 -12.42 19.48 -9.33
CA TRP A 4 -11.67 20.62 -8.81
C TRP A 4 -10.52 20.93 -9.77
N GLU A 5 -10.22 22.21 -9.93
CA GLU A 5 -9.08 22.68 -10.70
C GLU A 5 -7.99 23.20 -9.76
N ALA A 6 -6.73 22.95 -10.12
CA ALA A 6 -5.58 23.46 -9.39
C ALA A 6 -4.44 23.80 -10.37
N THR A 7 -3.77 24.91 -10.11
CA THR A 7 -2.67 25.39 -10.97
C THR A 7 -1.34 24.93 -10.41
N LEU A 8 -0.48 24.39 -11.29
CA LEU A 8 0.91 24.10 -10.96
C LEU A 8 1.68 25.40 -10.76
N SER A 9 2.24 25.59 -9.56
CA SER A 9 3.11 26.73 -9.31
C SER A 9 4.44 26.61 -10.05
N ALA A 10 5.18 27.72 -10.18
CA ALA A 10 6.51 27.73 -10.80
C ALA A 10 7.52 26.79 -10.11
N LYS A 11 7.26 26.40 -8.86
CA LYS A 11 8.08 25.44 -8.09
C LYS A 11 7.64 23.99 -8.26
N GLY A 12 6.69 23.71 -9.15
CA GLY A 12 6.16 22.36 -9.37
C GLY A 12 5.23 21.87 -8.24
N GLN A 13 4.61 22.79 -7.49
CA GLN A 13 3.68 22.44 -6.41
C GLN A 13 2.24 22.66 -6.84
N VAL A 14 1.35 21.72 -6.49
CA VAL A 14 -0.10 21.83 -6.63
C VAL A 14 -0.70 21.89 -5.22
N THR A 15 -1.64 22.81 -5.00
CA THR A 15 -2.32 22.98 -3.71
C THR A 15 -3.64 22.23 -3.71
N ILE A 16 -3.95 21.54 -2.60
CA ILE A 16 -5.24 20.86 -2.42
C ILE A 16 -6.28 21.87 -1.90
N PRO A 17 -7.36 22.16 -2.66
CA PRO A 17 -8.41 23.09 -2.24
C PRO A 17 -9.05 22.68 -0.91
N LYS A 18 -9.64 23.64 -0.20
CA LYS A 18 -10.23 23.39 1.12
C LYS A 18 -11.33 22.32 1.04
N GLU A 19 -12.24 22.41 0.07
CA GLU A 19 -13.33 21.43 -0.05
C GLU A 19 -12.81 20.02 -0.35
N MET A 20 -11.73 19.90 -1.14
CA MET A 20 -11.12 18.60 -1.43
C MET A 20 -10.46 18.00 -0.18
N ARG A 21 -9.78 18.82 0.63
CA ARG A 21 -9.20 18.37 1.91
C ARG A 21 -10.27 17.85 2.86
N GLU A 22 -11.41 18.55 2.97
CA GLU A 22 -12.52 18.14 3.81
C GLU A 22 -13.18 16.85 3.29
N ALA A 23 -13.40 16.74 1.97
CA ALA A 23 -13.98 15.55 1.35
C ALA A 23 -13.11 14.29 1.52
N LEU A 24 -11.78 14.46 1.51
CA LEU A 24 -10.82 13.36 1.70
C LEU A 24 -10.37 13.20 3.17
N ASN A 25 -10.93 14.01 4.09
CA ASN A 25 -10.57 14.05 5.50
C ASN A 25 -9.05 14.18 5.75
N LEU A 26 -8.38 15.03 4.96
CA LEU A 26 -6.95 15.28 5.03
C LEU A 26 -6.60 16.23 6.19
N ARG A 27 -5.55 15.89 6.94
CA ARG A 27 -5.00 16.64 8.06
C ARG A 27 -3.54 17.02 7.77
N PRO A 28 -3.03 18.11 8.38
CA PRO A 28 -1.60 18.43 8.30
C PRO A 28 -0.76 17.26 8.81
N GLY A 29 0.22 16.82 8.01
CA GLY A 29 1.08 15.67 8.31
C GLY A 29 0.67 14.37 7.62
N ASP A 30 -0.53 14.30 7.03
CA ASP A 30 -0.95 13.14 6.23
C ASP A 30 -0.03 12.96 5.02
N GLN A 31 0.30 11.70 4.74
CA GLN A 31 1.06 11.33 3.55
C GLN A 31 0.12 11.09 2.38
N LEU A 32 0.59 11.40 1.17
CA LEU A 32 -0.11 11.14 -0.08
C LEU A 32 0.75 10.22 -0.94
N ILE A 33 0.13 9.21 -1.52
CA ILE A 33 0.77 8.32 -2.49
C ILE A 33 0.36 8.78 -3.88
N TYR A 34 1.36 9.09 -4.71
CA TYR A 34 1.16 9.37 -6.13
C TYR A 34 1.41 8.09 -6.92
N SER A 35 0.46 7.74 -7.76
CA SER A 35 0.57 6.61 -8.69
C SER A 35 0.17 7.07 -10.08
N VAL A 36 0.81 6.51 -11.10
CA VAL A 36 0.47 6.78 -12.51
C VAL A 36 -0.11 5.50 -13.08
N VAL A 37 -1.35 5.58 -13.56
CA VAL A 37 -2.08 4.45 -14.15
C VAL A 37 -2.68 4.95 -15.45
N ASP A 38 -2.34 4.31 -16.58
CA ASP A 38 -2.85 4.65 -17.92
C ASP A 38 -2.69 6.13 -18.32
N GLY A 39 -1.62 6.78 -17.83
CA GLY A 39 -1.34 8.20 -18.08
C GLY A 39 -2.09 9.18 -17.17
N GLU A 40 -2.93 8.68 -16.26
CA GLU A 40 -3.58 9.46 -15.22
C GLU A 40 -2.80 9.40 -13.91
N VAL A 41 -2.82 10.51 -13.16
CA VAL A 41 -2.25 10.57 -11.82
C VAL A 41 -3.35 10.29 -10.80
N ILE A 42 -3.19 9.21 -10.04
CA ILE A 42 -4.05 8.87 -8.90
C ILE A 42 -3.31 9.26 -7.63
N VAL A 43 -3.95 10.09 -6.81
CA VAL A 43 -3.44 10.52 -5.50
C VAL A 43 -4.26 9.87 -4.40
N THR A 44 -3.63 9.01 -3.62
CA THR A 44 -4.28 8.26 -2.54
C THR A 44 -3.85 8.79 -1.18
N PRO A 45 -4.78 9.26 -0.34
CA PRO A 45 -4.50 9.60 1.05
C PRO A 45 -4.03 8.40 1.87
N LYS A 46 -2.95 8.57 2.63
CA LYS A 46 -2.50 7.64 3.66
C LYS A 46 -2.76 8.25 5.04
N ASN A 47 -4.04 8.44 5.33
CA ASN A 47 -4.54 9.12 6.53
C ASN A 47 -5.41 8.22 7.44
N ILE A 48 -5.39 6.90 7.20
CA ILE A 48 -6.06 5.90 8.04
C ILE A 48 -5.07 5.40 9.09
N ASP A 49 -5.42 5.48 10.38
CA ASP A 49 -4.63 4.87 11.45
C ASP A 49 -4.88 3.36 11.46
N LEU A 50 -3.83 2.55 11.68
CA LEU A 50 -3.97 1.11 11.83
C LEU A 50 -4.95 0.74 12.95
N LYS A 51 -5.06 1.57 13.99
CA LYS A 51 -6.02 1.40 15.08
C LYS A 51 -7.46 1.52 14.61
N ASP A 52 -7.73 2.33 13.58
CA ASP A 52 -9.07 2.46 13.00
C ASP A 52 -9.50 1.19 12.25
N LEU A 53 -8.54 0.34 11.88
CA LEU A 53 -8.79 -0.97 11.27
C LEU A 53 -9.02 -2.09 12.29
N ALA A 54 -8.80 -1.82 13.59
CA ALA A 54 -8.99 -2.82 14.63
C ALA A 54 -10.47 -3.27 14.67
N GLY A 55 -10.70 -4.58 14.52
CA GLY A 55 -12.04 -5.16 14.51
C GLY A 55 -12.76 -5.12 13.16
N PHE A 56 -12.16 -4.53 12.11
CA PHE A 56 -12.77 -4.44 10.77
C PHE A 56 -13.08 -5.82 10.15
N LEU A 57 -12.21 -6.81 10.39
CA LEU A 57 -12.36 -8.17 9.86
C LEU A 57 -13.44 -9.01 10.59
N GLY A 58 -14.04 -8.47 11.66
CA GLY A 58 -15.12 -9.13 12.40
C GLY A 58 -14.69 -10.42 13.13
N LYS A 59 -15.67 -11.29 13.41
CA LYS A 59 -15.40 -12.59 14.03
C LYS A 59 -14.83 -13.56 12.98
N PRO A 60 -13.73 -14.25 13.26
CA PRO A 60 -13.16 -15.19 12.31
C PRO A 60 -14.14 -16.35 12.05
N PRO A 61 -14.44 -16.69 10.78
CA PRO A 61 -15.47 -17.67 10.43
C PRO A 61 -15.14 -19.09 10.89
N LYS A 62 -13.85 -19.41 11.09
CA LYS A 62 -13.38 -20.71 11.60
C LYS A 62 -12.88 -20.65 13.04
N GLY A 63 -13.14 -19.55 13.75
CA GLY A 63 -12.55 -19.30 15.06
C GLY A 63 -11.09 -18.81 14.97
N PRO A 64 -10.43 -18.58 16.13
CA PRO A 64 -9.03 -18.16 16.17
C PRO A 64 -8.13 -19.28 15.64
N ALA A 65 -7.16 -18.92 14.79
CA ALA A 65 -6.15 -19.86 14.30
C ALA A 65 -5.10 -20.15 15.38
N THR A 66 -4.53 -21.35 15.38
CA THR A 66 -3.34 -21.67 16.19
C THR A 66 -2.06 -21.19 15.49
N LEU A 67 -0.95 -21.14 16.23
CA LEU A 67 0.35 -20.77 15.65
C LEU A 67 0.77 -21.76 14.56
N GLU A 68 0.52 -23.06 14.77
CA GLU A 68 0.84 -24.10 13.80
C GLU A 68 0.04 -23.96 12.50
N GLU A 69 -1.23 -23.55 12.58
CA GLU A 69 -2.07 -23.29 11.40
C GLU A 69 -1.58 -22.07 10.62
N ILE A 70 -1.10 -21.03 11.31
CA ILE A 70 -0.51 -19.84 10.68
C ILE A 70 0.79 -20.22 9.97
N ASP A 71 1.69 -20.93 10.66
CA ASP A 71 2.97 -21.36 10.09
C ASP A 71 2.76 -22.24 8.85
N ALA A 72 1.83 -23.20 8.93
CA ALA A 72 1.47 -24.03 7.79
C ALA A 72 0.93 -23.20 6.61
N ALA A 73 0.11 -22.18 6.87
CA ALA A 73 -0.42 -21.30 5.84
C ALA A 73 0.67 -20.40 5.20
N VAL A 74 1.60 -19.88 6.01
CA VAL A 74 2.74 -19.11 5.52
C VAL A 74 3.64 -19.97 4.64
N VAL A 75 3.96 -21.19 5.08
CA VAL A 75 4.76 -22.14 4.27
C VAL A 75 4.04 -22.49 2.97
N ALA A 76 2.74 -22.78 3.02
CA ALA A 76 1.97 -23.10 1.82
C ALA A 76 1.91 -21.94 0.81
N ALA A 77 1.79 -20.69 1.29
CA ALA A 77 1.69 -19.50 0.45
C ALA A 77 3.06 -18.98 -0.05
N ALA A 78 4.04 -18.89 0.84
CA ALA A 78 5.37 -18.35 0.55
C ALA A 78 6.34 -19.41 -0.02
N GLY A 79 6.11 -20.69 0.25
CA GLY A 79 6.90 -21.80 -0.30
C GLY A 79 6.89 -21.84 -1.83
N ALA A 80 5.84 -21.30 -2.48
CA ALA A 80 5.80 -21.15 -3.93
C ALA A 80 6.69 -20.00 -4.46
N ALA A 81 6.98 -18.98 -3.64
CA ALA A 81 7.77 -17.81 -4.03
C ALA A 81 9.26 -17.93 -3.68
N ALA A 82 9.62 -18.77 -2.70
CA ALA A 82 11.00 -18.92 -2.24
C ALA A 82 11.91 -19.69 -3.21
N PHE A 83 11.36 -20.42 -4.19
CA PHE A 83 12.14 -21.17 -5.19
C PHE A 83 12.46 -20.39 -6.48
N ASP A 84 12.00 -19.13 -6.63
CA ASP A 84 12.27 -18.30 -7.83
C ASP A 84 13.43 -17.31 -7.65
N MET A 85 14.05 -17.23 -6.47
CA MET A 85 15.40 -16.66 -6.36
C MET A 85 16.39 -17.73 -6.80
N GLY A 86 16.66 -17.71 -8.11
CA GLY A 86 17.53 -18.64 -8.81
C GLY A 86 18.84 -18.91 -8.06
N ASP A 87 19.15 -20.20 -7.98
CA ASP A 87 20.49 -20.76 -7.94
C ASP A 87 21.33 -20.14 -9.07
N ASP A 88 21.95 -18.98 -8.81
CA ASP A 88 23.01 -18.45 -9.64
C ASP A 88 24.31 -19.19 -9.32
N GLY A 89 24.38 -20.41 -9.83
CA GLY A 89 25.63 -21.14 -9.98
C GLY A 89 26.63 -20.34 -10.81
N THR A 90 27.42 -19.48 -10.17
CA THR A 90 28.70 -19.04 -10.71
C THR A 90 29.78 -19.99 -10.25
N SER A 91 29.89 -21.09 -10.98
CA SER A 91 31.17 -21.75 -11.26
C SER A 91 31.95 -20.89 -12.26
N GLU A 92 33.29 -20.85 -12.08
CA GLU A 92 34.35 -20.25 -12.92
C GLU A 92 34.57 -18.72 -12.84
N ALA A 93 35.63 -18.27 -12.16
CA ALA A 93 36.99 -18.09 -12.71
C ALA A 93 37.87 -17.11 -11.87
N ALA A 94 39.17 -17.41 -11.78
CA ALA A 94 40.31 -16.65 -11.22
C ALA A 94 40.43 -16.63 -9.67
N GLU A 95 41.52 -17.01 -9.02
CA GLU A 95 42.94 -17.21 -9.42
C GLU A 95 43.52 -18.51 -8.86
#